data_AF-A0A3S0VTI5-F1
#
_entry.id   AF-A0A3S0VTI5-F1
#
_cell.length_a   1.000
_cell.length_b   1.000
_cell.length_c   1.000
_cell.angle_alpha   90.00
_cell.angle_beta   90.00
_cell.angle_gamma   90.00
#
_symmetry.space_group_name_H-M   'P 1'
#
loop_
_entity.id
_entity.type
_entity.pdbx_description
1 polymer ?
#
loop_
_entity_poly.entity_id
_entity_poly.type
_entity_poly.pdbx_seq_one_letter_code
_entity_poly.pdbx_strand_id
1 'polypeptide(L)'
;MRDQWLSLLRVIVLLPSYTLVLLIRLIKWLIAPPILLLQMLIGVPLALQRVRQPLRPRFVPLQESALPDAIWVALTDAAEALAADGFIHYGDFRCDQLAQDTTFWLRLLGQPAQGIAALAVYVQCNMATRPARQFVEFSSEFVDGRVLSTNNLDLPYSLPAPAYLARVQLKDIWDPRALCVVHRNLVAALPQKVSLDKLDQAACDPARFLADHYAREIHALLEQGWLRPEGKRVRLSWRGAILGVWRQAWPLAGLHSRAVNHRSQQLLAEYGIDATAFIGAAAGIVVDRRPLPAQATPLATVSAGYESVWPVARQIDLQAILETVVIELGRDEAGIIVPREFRYSFRGRADRLERRIRRIHSFDILLDPKAGLLTVTAMDREFERADDEAEWLELIAAMPTQLPVRLGPWLNDLDTVLPTALKALNADAGDNEPDSASLYIDEDGNTCWQIVAWTTNDKPLHVAINARTGLIIERGGC
;
A
#
# COMPACT_ATOMS: atom_id res chain seq x y z
N MET A 1 -12.77 -33.76 36.08
CA MET A 1 -13.84 -32.75 36.20
C MET A 1 -13.62 -31.52 35.31
N ARG A 2 -12.43 -30.90 35.29
CA ARG A 2 -12.15 -29.70 34.47
C ARG A 2 -12.28 -29.93 32.94
N ASP A 3 -11.88 -31.11 32.44
CA ASP A 3 -12.03 -31.47 31.02
C ASP A 3 -13.47 -31.73 30.58
N GLN A 4 -14.30 -32.28 31.47
CA GLN A 4 -15.73 -32.51 31.19
C GLN A 4 -16.51 -31.19 31.10
N TRP A 5 -16.14 -30.20 31.91
CA TRP A 5 -16.71 -28.86 31.86
C TRP A 5 -16.31 -28.09 30.60
N LEU A 6 -15.04 -28.17 30.18
CA LEU A 6 -14.59 -27.57 28.91
C LEU A 6 -15.24 -28.25 27.69
N SER A 7 -15.45 -29.56 27.73
CA SER A 7 -16.17 -30.30 26.69
C SER A 7 -17.65 -29.89 26.60
N LEU A 8 -18.33 -29.74 27.74
CA LEU A 8 -19.73 -29.28 27.78
C LEU A 8 -19.86 -27.83 27.28
N LEU A 9 -18.92 -26.95 27.66
CA LEU A 9 -18.93 -25.55 27.24
C LEU A 9 -18.65 -25.40 25.73
N ARG A 10 -17.74 -26.22 25.17
CA ARG A 10 -17.56 -26.35 23.72
C ARG A 10 -18.85 -26.80 23.02
N VAL A 11 -19.56 -27.80 23.53
CA VAL A 11 -20.81 -28.29 22.90
C VAL A 11 -21.93 -27.26 23.00
N ILE A 12 -22.08 -26.56 24.13
CA ILE A 12 -23.16 -25.59 24.34
C ILE A 12 -22.93 -24.29 23.54
N VAL A 13 -21.67 -23.87 23.30
CA VAL A 13 -21.36 -22.61 22.62
C VAL A 13 -20.98 -22.82 21.15
N LEU A 14 -20.13 -23.80 20.84
CA LEU A 14 -19.67 -24.02 19.46
C LEU A 14 -20.75 -24.67 18.60
N LEU A 15 -21.56 -25.58 19.14
CA LEU A 15 -22.50 -26.33 18.31
C LEU A 15 -23.66 -25.45 17.81
N PRO A 16 -24.29 -24.58 18.63
CA PRO A 16 -25.27 -23.60 18.15
C PRO A 16 -24.68 -22.54 17.21
N SER A 17 -23.43 -22.12 17.44
CA SER A 17 -22.78 -21.17 16.54
C SER A 17 -22.42 -21.82 15.20
N TYR A 18 -21.96 -23.07 15.17
CA TYR A 18 -21.76 -23.83 13.95
C TYR A 18 -23.07 -24.09 13.20
N THR A 19 -24.14 -24.49 13.89
CA THR A 19 -25.45 -24.70 13.24
C THR A 19 -26.01 -23.39 12.70
N LEU A 20 -25.85 -22.27 13.42
CA LEU A 20 -26.22 -20.94 12.92
C LEU A 20 -25.42 -20.55 11.67
N VAL A 21 -24.09 -20.74 11.68
CA VAL A 21 -23.24 -20.47 10.51
C VAL A 21 -23.64 -21.34 9.32
N LEU A 22 -23.93 -22.63 9.53
CA LEU A 22 -24.38 -23.54 8.48
C LEU A 22 -25.76 -23.15 7.94
N LEU A 23 -26.70 -22.76 8.81
CA LEU A 23 -28.03 -22.29 8.43
C LEU A 23 -27.93 -21.01 7.60
N ILE A 24 -27.13 -20.03 8.03
CA ILE A 24 -26.88 -18.79 7.27
C ILE A 24 -26.25 -19.11 5.90
N ARG A 25 -25.29 -20.04 5.85
CA ARG A 25 -24.71 -20.50 4.58
C ARG A 25 -25.78 -21.14 3.69
N LEU A 26 -26.59 -22.05 4.23
CA LEU A 26 -27.65 -22.74 3.49
C LEU A 26 -28.66 -21.73 2.90
N ILE A 27 -29.11 -20.77 3.70
CA ILE A 27 -30.00 -19.69 3.26
C ILE A 27 -29.36 -18.89 2.12
N LYS A 28 -28.09 -18.50 2.26
CA LYS A 28 -27.35 -17.80 1.19
C LYS A 28 -27.27 -18.64 -0.08
N TRP A 29 -27.03 -19.94 0.03
CA TRP A 29 -26.97 -20.86 -1.10
C TRP A 29 -28.33 -21.08 -1.78
N LEU A 30 -29.43 -21.06 -1.02
CA LEU A 30 -30.78 -21.19 -1.58
C LEU A 30 -31.23 -19.92 -2.31
N ILE A 31 -30.85 -18.75 -1.77
CA ILE A 31 -31.23 -17.44 -2.31
C ILE A 31 -30.31 -17.02 -3.48
N ALA A 32 -29.05 -17.47 -3.51
CA ALA A 32 -28.09 -17.07 -4.53
C ALA A 32 -28.52 -17.40 -5.98
N PRO A 33 -28.99 -18.61 -6.32
CA PRO A 33 -29.44 -18.94 -7.69
C PRO A 33 -30.60 -18.08 -8.20
N PRO A 34 -31.73 -17.88 -7.46
CA PRO A 34 -32.81 -17.04 -7.95
C PRO A 34 -32.40 -15.56 -8.04
N ILE A 35 -31.58 -15.06 -7.12
CA ILE A 35 -31.03 -13.71 -7.20
C ILE A 35 -30.12 -13.56 -8.43
N LEU A 36 -29.25 -14.53 -8.69
CA LEU A 36 -28.37 -14.53 -9.86
C LEU A 36 -29.18 -14.57 -11.16
N LEU A 37 -30.21 -15.41 -11.24
CA LEU A 37 -31.12 -15.45 -12.38
C LEU A 37 -31.79 -14.08 -12.61
N LEU A 38 -32.32 -13.46 -11.55
CA LEU A 38 -32.92 -12.13 -11.61
C LEU A 38 -31.91 -11.07 -12.09
N GLN A 39 -30.68 -11.11 -11.58
CA GLN A 39 -29.60 -10.23 -12.03
C GLN A 39 -29.24 -10.46 -13.50
N MET A 40 -29.28 -11.69 -14.01
CA MET A 40 -29.06 -11.98 -15.43
C MET A 40 -30.21 -11.50 -16.31
N LEU A 41 -31.46 -11.76 -15.89
CA LEU A 41 -32.67 -11.35 -16.61
C LEU A 41 -32.79 -9.84 -16.75
N ILE A 42 -32.36 -9.08 -15.73
CA ILE A 42 -32.39 -7.62 -15.75
C ILE A 42 -31.07 -7.05 -16.31
N GLY A 43 -29.95 -7.58 -15.86
CA GLY A 43 -28.62 -7.07 -16.14
C GLY A 43 -28.20 -7.24 -17.60
N VAL A 44 -28.53 -8.36 -18.26
CA VAL A 44 -28.14 -8.58 -19.67
C VAL A 44 -28.86 -7.61 -20.61
N PRO A 45 -30.20 -7.44 -20.56
CA PRO A 45 -30.88 -6.43 -21.36
C PRO A 45 -30.40 -5.01 -21.06
N LEU A 46 -30.20 -4.66 -19.79
CA LEU A 46 -29.65 -3.36 -19.41
C LEU A 46 -28.25 -3.16 -19.96
N ALA A 47 -27.37 -4.15 -19.86
CA ALA A 47 -26.01 -4.07 -20.38
C ALA A 47 -25.99 -3.87 -21.89
N LEU A 48 -26.82 -4.62 -22.63
CA LEU A 48 -26.98 -4.46 -24.08
C LEU A 48 -27.53 -3.07 -24.46
N GLN A 49 -28.44 -2.51 -23.67
CA GLN A 49 -29.05 -1.21 -23.93
C GLN A 49 -28.13 -0.03 -23.57
N ARG A 50 -27.47 -0.11 -22.39
CA ARG A 50 -26.78 1.01 -21.73
C ARG A 50 -25.28 1.03 -21.96
N VAL A 51 -24.60 -0.12 -22.07
CA VAL A 51 -23.14 -0.14 -22.23
C VAL A 51 -22.79 0.24 -23.66
N ARG A 52 -22.46 1.51 -23.84
CA ARG A 52 -21.96 2.10 -25.08
C ARG A 52 -20.65 2.79 -24.77
N GLN A 53 -19.57 2.31 -25.37
CA GLN A 53 -18.23 2.87 -25.18
C GLN A 53 -17.81 3.60 -26.45
N PRO A 54 -17.04 4.70 -26.36
CA PRO A 54 -16.48 5.34 -27.54
C PRO A 54 -15.41 4.43 -28.16
N LEU A 55 -15.27 4.45 -29.49
CA LEU A 55 -14.10 3.82 -30.13
C LEU A 55 -12.79 4.48 -29.69
N ARG A 56 -12.83 5.80 -29.50
CA ARG A 56 -11.72 6.61 -29.03
C ARG A 56 -12.24 7.62 -28.00
N PRO A 57 -11.99 7.41 -26.71
CA PRO A 57 -12.46 8.31 -25.66
C PRO A 57 -11.71 9.64 -25.72
N ARG A 58 -12.38 10.70 -25.26
CA ARG A 58 -11.75 11.98 -25.01
C ARG A 58 -11.34 12.06 -23.54
N PHE A 59 -10.04 12.09 -23.30
CA PHE A 59 -9.47 12.45 -22.01
C PHE A 59 -9.28 13.96 -21.99
N VAL A 60 -10.00 14.65 -21.09
CA VAL A 60 -9.93 16.09 -20.94
C VAL A 60 -8.82 16.39 -19.92
N PRO A 61 -7.74 17.10 -20.31
CA PRO A 61 -6.70 17.47 -19.37
C PRO A 61 -7.26 18.42 -18.32
N LEU A 62 -6.80 18.26 -17.09
CA LEU A 62 -7.19 19.06 -15.94
C LEU A 62 -5.98 19.69 -15.30
N GLN A 63 -6.18 20.89 -14.76
CA GLN A 63 -5.26 21.44 -13.79
C GLN A 63 -5.56 20.84 -12.41
N GLU A 64 -4.52 20.67 -11.61
CA GLU A 64 -4.64 20.12 -10.26
C GLU A 64 -5.64 20.89 -9.39
N SER A 65 -5.71 22.21 -9.53
CA SER A 65 -6.67 23.09 -8.82
C SER A 65 -8.13 22.78 -9.14
N ALA A 66 -8.42 22.18 -10.30
CA ALA A 66 -9.77 21.80 -10.71
C ALA A 66 -10.21 20.43 -10.17
N LEU A 67 -9.30 19.68 -9.53
CA LEU A 67 -9.63 18.40 -8.91
C LEU A 67 -10.42 18.62 -7.61
N PRO A 68 -11.55 17.91 -7.40
CA PRO A 68 -12.19 17.86 -6.09
C PRO A 68 -11.28 17.22 -5.05
N ASP A 69 -11.43 17.63 -3.80
CA ASP A 69 -10.50 17.27 -2.71
C ASP A 69 -10.26 15.77 -2.54
N ALA A 70 -11.32 14.95 -2.50
CA ALA A 70 -11.18 13.50 -2.33
C ALA A 70 -10.41 12.84 -3.48
N ILE A 71 -10.60 13.34 -4.71
CA ILE A 71 -9.88 12.86 -5.90
C ILE A 71 -8.43 13.34 -5.86
N TRP A 72 -8.21 14.60 -5.47
CA TRP A 72 -6.89 15.17 -5.32
C TRP A 72 -6.05 14.38 -4.32
N VAL A 73 -6.59 14.04 -3.14
CA VAL A 73 -5.91 13.23 -2.13
C VAL A 73 -5.53 11.87 -2.72
N ALA A 74 -6.50 11.11 -3.25
CA ALA A 74 -6.28 9.76 -3.76
C ALA A 74 -5.23 9.70 -4.90
N LEU A 75 -5.27 10.64 -5.85
CA LEU A 75 -4.31 10.70 -6.95
C LEU A 75 -2.92 11.20 -6.49
N THR A 76 -2.87 12.05 -5.47
CA THR A 76 -1.61 12.57 -4.93
C THR A 76 -0.89 11.56 -4.06
N ASP A 77 -1.62 10.78 -3.26
CA ASP A 77 -1.07 9.66 -2.49
C ASP A 77 -0.31 8.68 -3.40
N ALA A 78 -0.91 8.32 -4.54
CA ALA A 78 -0.27 7.43 -5.51
C ALA A 78 0.94 8.07 -6.21
N ALA A 79 0.88 9.37 -6.54
CA ALA A 79 1.97 10.07 -7.19
C ALA A 79 3.19 10.24 -6.28
N GLU A 80 2.99 10.66 -5.04
CA GLU A 80 4.06 10.84 -4.06
C GLU A 80 4.67 9.50 -3.66
N ALA A 81 3.86 8.45 -3.54
CA ALA A 81 4.37 7.08 -3.35
C ALA A 81 5.43 6.73 -4.41
N LEU A 82 5.16 7.04 -5.68
CA LEU A 82 5.99 6.63 -6.80
C LEU A 82 7.11 7.61 -7.13
N ALA A 83 7.07 8.83 -6.60
CA ALA A 83 8.06 9.87 -6.88
C ALA A 83 9.50 9.43 -6.48
N ALA A 84 9.64 8.81 -5.31
CA ALA A 84 10.92 8.30 -4.79
C ALA A 84 11.56 7.24 -5.71
N ASP A 85 10.73 6.57 -6.51
CA ASP A 85 11.12 5.51 -7.44
C ASP A 85 11.34 6.02 -8.88
N GLY A 86 11.40 7.34 -9.06
CA GLY A 86 11.74 8.01 -10.33
C GLY A 86 10.56 8.21 -11.29
N PHE A 87 9.33 8.11 -10.81
CA PHE A 87 8.16 8.42 -11.63
C PHE A 87 7.97 9.93 -11.79
N ILE A 88 7.62 10.34 -13.00
CA ILE A 88 7.37 11.71 -13.42
C ILE A 88 5.88 11.86 -13.72
N HIS A 89 5.28 12.96 -13.27
CA HIS A 89 3.90 13.30 -13.57
C HIS A 89 3.75 13.85 -14.99
N TYR A 90 2.88 13.23 -15.79
CA TYR A 90 2.59 13.66 -17.16
C TYR A 90 1.28 14.44 -17.31
N GLY A 91 0.34 14.26 -16.38
CA GLY A 91 -0.87 15.07 -16.34
C GLY A 91 -2.05 14.40 -15.64
N ASP A 92 -3.06 15.22 -15.38
CA ASP A 92 -4.34 14.83 -14.80
C ASP A 92 -5.43 14.91 -15.85
N PHE A 93 -6.34 13.94 -15.83
CA PHE A 93 -7.37 13.79 -16.86
C PHE A 93 -8.72 13.44 -16.27
N ARG A 94 -9.77 13.88 -16.94
CA ARG A 94 -11.15 13.44 -16.71
C ARG A 94 -11.71 12.76 -17.94
N CYS A 95 -12.43 11.66 -17.74
CA CYS A 95 -13.17 10.98 -18.78
C CYS A 95 -14.56 10.54 -18.30
N ASP A 96 -15.59 11.06 -18.96
CA ASP A 96 -17.00 10.76 -18.65
C ASP A 96 -17.62 9.75 -19.64
N GLN A 97 -16.81 9.22 -20.56
CA GLN A 97 -17.29 8.46 -21.72
C GLN A 97 -17.10 6.94 -21.57
N LEU A 98 -16.28 6.48 -20.62
CA LEU A 98 -15.90 5.06 -20.53
C LEU A 98 -17.01 4.17 -19.97
N ALA A 99 -17.87 4.73 -19.12
CA ALA A 99 -19.05 4.07 -18.58
C ALA A 99 -20.16 5.09 -18.32
N GLN A 100 -21.42 4.67 -18.47
CA GLN A 100 -22.57 5.52 -18.20
C GLN A 100 -22.64 5.88 -16.70
N ASP A 101 -23.01 7.12 -16.40
CA ASP A 101 -23.18 7.65 -15.03
C ASP A 101 -21.93 7.47 -14.14
N THR A 102 -20.75 7.46 -14.76
CA THR A 102 -19.47 7.26 -14.09
C THR A 102 -18.43 8.22 -14.63
N THR A 103 -17.74 8.90 -13.73
CA THR A 103 -16.65 9.82 -14.03
C THR A 103 -15.33 9.16 -13.63
N PHE A 104 -14.39 9.10 -14.57
CA PHE A 104 -13.03 8.63 -14.31
C PHE A 104 -12.12 9.84 -14.18
N TRP A 105 -11.43 9.92 -13.05
CA TRP A 105 -10.35 10.87 -12.81
C TRP A 105 -9.04 10.10 -12.82
N LEU A 106 -8.08 10.53 -13.62
CA LEU A 106 -6.86 9.78 -13.88
C LEU A 106 -5.66 10.69 -13.68
N ARG A 107 -4.60 10.15 -13.07
CA ARG A 107 -3.28 10.77 -13.05
C ARG A 107 -2.31 9.82 -13.74
N LEU A 108 -1.71 10.30 -14.83
CA LEU A 108 -0.72 9.54 -15.60
C LEU A 108 0.68 9.90 -15.10
N LEU A 109 1.45 8.87 -14.78
CA LEU A 109 2.84 8.93 -14.36
C LEU A 109 3.67 8.03 -15.28
N GLY A 110 4.94 8.35 -15.46
CA GLY A 110 5.86 7.53 -16.24
C GLY A 110 7.23 7.42 -15.59
N GLN A 111 7.87 6.26 -15.72
CA GLN A 111 9.26 6.03 -15.34
C GLN A 111 10.08 5.73 -16.60
N PRO A 112 10.64 6.77 -17.25
CA PRO A 112 11.31 6.62 -18.56
C PRO A 112 12.46 5.61 -18.53
N ALA A 113 13.23 5.57 -17.45
CA ALA A 113 14.40 4.70 -17.31
C ALA A 113 14.07 3.19 -17.39
N GLN A 114 12.84 2.80 -17.04
CA GLN A 114 12.42 1.40 -17.01
C GLN A 114 11.30 1.06 -17.99
N GLY A 115 10.79 2.04 -18.73
CA GLY A 115 9.69 1.79 -19.65
C GLY A 115 8.36 1.45 -18.95
N ILE A 116 8.12 2.00 -17.75
CA ILE A 116 6.89 1.74 -16.97
C ILE A 116 5.99 2.96 -16.97
N ALA A 117 4.74 2.80 -17.41
CA ALA A 117 3.68 3.79 -17.23
C ALA A 117 2.79 3.39 -16.05
N ALA A 118 2.46 4.34 -15.18
CA ALA A 118 1.57 4.15 -14.06
C ALA A 118 0.35 5.06 -14.18
N LEU A 119 -0.84 4.52 -13.91
CA LEU A 119 -2.10 5.21 -13.99
C LEU A 119 -2.82 5.07 -12.66
N ALA A 120 -2.88 6.15 -11.89
CA ALA A 120 -3.74 6.22 -10.72
C ALA A 120 -5.15 6.63 -11.19
N VAL A 121 -6.17 5.86 -10.79
CA VAL A 121 -7.54 6.03 -11.26
C VAL A 121 -8.48 6.15 -10.06
N TYR A 122 -9.29 7.20 -10.07
CA TYR A 122 -10.42 7.37 -9.18
C TYR A 122 -11.73 7.34 -9.97
N VAL A 123 -12.58 6.37 -9.65
CA VAL A 123 -13.85 6.13 -10.32
C VAL A 123 -14.99 6.60 -9.42
N GLN A 124 -15.66 7.65 -9.85
CA GLN A 124 -16.83 8.20 -9.17
C GLN A 124 -18.10 7.78 -9.90
N CYS A 125 -18.95 7.00 -9.24
CA CYS A 125 -20.29 6.73 -9.74
C CYS A 125 -21.22 7.89 -9.36
N ASN A 126 -21.96 8.43 -10.32
CA ASN A 126 -22.91 9.53 -10.10
C ASN A 126 -24.18 9.07 -9.36
N MET A 127 -24.33 7.76 -9.14
CA MET A 127 -25.40 7.16 -8.35
C MET A 127 -24.99 7.13 -6.87
N ALA A 128 -25.69 7.87 -6.02
CA ALA A 128 -25.35 8.15 -4.61
C ALA A 128 -25.12 6.91 -3.70
N THR A 129 -25.46 5.71 -4.15
CA THR A 129 -25.39 4.48 -3.35
C THR A 129 -24.14 3.63 -3.59
N ARG A 130 -23.28 3.99 -4.56
CA ARG A 130 -22.05 3.22 -4.83
C ARG A 130 -20.83 3.96 -4.31
N PRO A 131 -19.99 3.31 -3.48
CA PRO A 131 -18.74 3.92 -3.04
C PRO A 131 -17.85 4.19 -4.27
N ALA A 132 -17.12 5.29 -4.20
CA ALA A 132 -16.06 5.56 -5.16
C ALA A 132 -14.99 4.47 -5.06
N ARG A 133 -14.25 4.26 -6.14
CA ARG A 133 -13.23 3.22 -6.23
C ARG A 133 -11.94 3.84 -6.67
N GLN A 134 -10.84 3.38 -6.09
CA GLN A 134 -9.51 3.80 -6.45
C GLN A 134 -8.64 2.58 -6.75
N PHE A 135 -7.78 2.70 -7.74
CA PHE A 135 -6.79 1.70 -8.05
C PHE A 135 -5.62 2.33 -8.80
N VAL A 136 -4.49 1.62 -8.82
CA VAL A 136 -3.31 1.95 -9.61
C VAL A 136 -3.07 0.82 -10.59
N GLU A 137 -2.74 1.18 -11.83
CA GLU A 137 -2.35 0.26 -12.88
C GLU A 137 -0.95 0.61 -13.38
N PHE A 138 -0.04 -0.36 -13.37
CA PHE A 138 1.24 -0.27 -14.05
C PHE A 138 1.18 -1.02 -15.36
N SER A 139 1.81 -0.47 -16.38
CA SER A 139 1.90 -1.08 -17.69
C SER A 139 3.29 -0.94 -18.28
N SER A 140 3.76 -2.02 -18.91
CA SER A 140 4.99 -2.05 -19.71
C SER A 140 4.70 -2.72 -21.04
N GLU A 141 5.04 -2.05 -22.13
CA GLU A 141 4.94 -2.59 -23.48
C GLU A 141 6.30 -3.15 -23.92
N PHE A 142 6.31 -4.37 -24.42
CA PHE A 142 7.51 -5.03 -24.93
C PHE A 142 7.71 -4.69 -26.42
N VAL A 143 8.93 -4.91 -26.91
CA VAL A 143 9.29 -4.64 -28.33
C VAL A 143 8.43 -5.44 -29.33
N ASP A 144 7.90 -6.60 -28.92
CA ASP A 144 6.98 -7.42 -29.73
C ASP A 144 5.52 -6.92 -29.71
N GLY A 145 5.26 -5.80 -29.04
CA GLY A 145 3.95 -5.19 -28.90
C GLY A 145 3.07 -5.84 -27.84
N ARG A 146 3.53 -6.87 -27.12
CA ARG A 146 2.78 -7.38 -25.96
C ARG A 146 2.85 -6.39 -24.81
N VAL A 147 1.83 -6.40 -23.98
CA VAL A 147 1.73 -5.50 -22.83
C VAL A 147 1.51 -6.34 -21.58
N LEU A 148 2.33 -6.08 -20.56
CA LEU A 148 2.07 -6.55 -19.20
C LEU A 148 1.42 -5.41 -18.42
N SER A 149 0.28 -5.69 -17.81
CA SER A 149 -0.41 -4.78 -16.89
C SER A 149 -0.58 -5.43 -15.53
N THR A 150 -0.18 -4.73 -14.47
CA THR A 150 -0.45 -5.12 -13.08
C THR A 150 -1.32 -4.06 -12.41
N ASN A 151 -2.39 -4.45 -11.73
CA ASN A 151 -3.26 -3.50 -11.03
C ASN A 151 -3.84 -4.07 -9.73
N ASN A 152 -4.28 -3.19 -8.85
CA ASN A 152 -4.96 -3.54 -7.59
C ASN A 152 -6.47 -3.27 -7.61
N LEU A 153 -7.08 -3.28 -8.80
CA LEU A 153 -8.53 -3.12 -8.92
C LEU A 153 -9.25 -4.19 -8.10
N ASP A 154 -10.23 -3.80 -7.27
CA ASP A 154 -10.95 -4.69 -6.36
C ASP A 154 -12.10 -5.48 -7.01
N LEU A 155 -12.23 -5.39 -8.35
CA LEU A 155 -13.36 -5.92 -9.10
C LEU A 155 -12.98 -6.67 -10.37
N PRO A 156 -13.75 -7.70 -10.74
CA PRO A 156 -13.51 -8.40 -11.98
C PRO A 156 -13.83 -7.49 -13.18
N TYR A 157 -12.91 -7.47 -14.14
CA TYR A 157 -13.17 -6.91 -15.46
C TYR A 157 -14.36 -7.65 -16.10
N SER A 158 -15.30 -6.87 -16.67
CA SER A 158 -16.46 -7.41 -17.38
C SER A 158 -16.03 -8.19 -18.63
N LEU A 159 -15.00 -7.68 -19.32
CA LEU A 159 -14.48 -8.25 -20.56
C LEU A 159 -13.13 -8.94 -20.31
N PRO A 160 -12.80 -9.99 -21.07
CA PRO A 160 -11.48 -10.62 -20.97
C PRO A 160 -10.39 -9.68 -21.49
N ALA A 161 -9.15 -9.91 -21.05
CA ALA A 161 -8.00 -9.22 -21.62
C ALA A 161 -7.76 -9.70 -23.07
N PRO A 162 -7.45 -8.79 -24.02
CA PRO A 162 -7.01 -9.17 -25.36
C PRO A 162 -5.75 -10.04 -25.36
N ALA A 163 -5.49 -10.75 -26.47
CA ALA A 163 -4.35 -11.69 -26.56
C ALA A 163 -2.97 -11.01 -26.42
N TYR A 164 -2.85 -9.73 -26.75
CA TYR A 164 -1.61 -8.97 -26.58
C TYR A 164 -1.39 -8.50 -25.13
N LEU A 165 -2.44 -8.52 -24.29
CA LEU A 165 -2.44 -7.94 -22.94
C LEU A 165 -2.45 -9.05 -21.88
N ALA A 166 -1.33 -9.22 -21.20
CA ALA A 166 -1.25 -10.01 -19.99
C ALA A 166 -1.65 -9.11 -18.81
N ARG A 167 -2.75 -9.44 -18.13
CA ARG A 167 -3.25 -8.67 -16.98
C ARG A 167 -3.12 -9.48 -15.70
N VAL A 168 -2.41 -8.93 -14.73
CA VAL A 168 -2.18 -9.50 -13.40
C VAL A 168 -2.89 -8.60 -12.38
N GLN A 169 -3.95 -9.11 -11.78
CA GLN A 169 -4.78 -8.34 -10.85
C GLN A 169 -4.52 -8.82 -9.42
N LEU A 170 -4.06 -7.91 -8.57
CA LEU A 170 -3.55 -8.14 -7.22
C LEU A 170 -4.29 -7.21 -6.25
N LYS A 171 -5.56 -7.52 -5.98
CA LYS A 171 -6.45 -6.64 -5.21
C LYS A 171 -6.05 -6.46 -3.74
N ASP A 172 -5.26 -7.41 -3.21
CA ASP A 172 -4.86 -7.39 -1.79
C ASP A 172 -3.58 -6.54 -1.57
N ILE A 173 -2.91 -6.11 -2.66
CA ILE A 173 -1.75 -5.21 -2.62
C ILE A 173 -2.26 -3.78 -2.81
N TRP A 174 -2.44 -3.07 -1.71
CA TRP A 174 -3.02 -1.73 -1.73
C TRP A 174 -1.98 -0.62 -1.98
N ASP A 175 -0.73 -0.80 -1.51
CA ASP A 175 0.31 0.22 -1.64
C ASP A 175 0.86 0.30 -3.08
N PRO A 176 0.91 1.52 -3.69
CA PRO A 176 1.40 1.69 -5.05
C PRO A 176 2.87 1.30 -5.26
N ARG A 177 3.76 1.52 -4.28
CA ARG A 177 5.19 1.15 -4.41
C ARG A 177 5.35 -0.36 -4.34
N ALA A 178 4.65 -1.02 -3.42
CA ALA A 178 4.62 -2.48 -3.33
C ALA A 178 4.17 -3.12 -4.66
N LEU A 179 3.09 -2.59 -5.26
CA LEU A 179 2.62 -3.05 -6.55
C LEU A 179 3.64 -2.76 -7.69
N CYS A 180 4.33 -1.62 -7.63
CA CYS A 180 5.40 -1.28 -8.56
C CYS A 180 6.59 -2.26 -8.48
N VAL A 181 6.99 -2.66 -7.27
CA VAL A 181 8.04 -3.67 -7.05
C VAL A 181 7.65 -5.01 -7.67
N VAL A 182 6.40 -5.45 -7.45
CA VAL A 182 5.89 -6.68 -8.08
C VAL A 182 5.92 -6.58 -9.60
N HIS A 183 5.47 -5.45 -10.17
CA HIS A 183 5.50 -5.21 -11.62
C HIS A 183 6.93 -5.26 -12.17
N ARG A 184 7.87 -4.55 -11.54
CA ARG A 184 9.29 -4.53 -11.94
C ARG A 184 9.91 -5.91 -11.89
N ASN A 185 9.69 -6.66 -10.81
CA ASN A 185 10.21 -8.02 -10.67
C ASN A 185 9.63 -8.95 -11.74
N LEU A 186 8.34 -8.81 -12.06
CA LEU A 186 7.71 -9.60 -13.11
C LEU A 186 8.24 -9.24 -14.50
N VAL A 187 8.41 -7.96 -14.81
CA VAL A 187 9.05 -7.49 -16.05
C VAL A 187 10.48 -8.03 -16.16
N ALA A 188 11.25 -7.99 -15.06
CA ALA A 188 12.63 -8.48 -15.03
C ALA A 188 12.75 -10.00 -15.18
N ALA A 189 11.75 -10.76 -14.72
CA ALA A 189 11.69 -12.21 -14.87
C ALA A 189 11.35 -12.65 -16.31
N LEU A 190 10.82 -11.75 -17.14
CA LEU A 190 10.47 -12.03 -18.52
C LEU A 190 11.67 -11.79 -19.45
N PRO A 191 11.90 -12.67 -20.46
CA PRO A 191 13.04 -12.54 -21.37
C PRO A 191 12.89 -11.41 -22.40
N GLN A 192 11.70 -10.85 -22.56
CA GLN A 192 11.41 -9.81 -23.55
C GLN A 192 11.93 -8.44 -23.11
N LYS A 193 12.48 -7.67 -24.05
CA LYS A 193 12.89 -6.29 -23.80
C LYS A 193 11.69 -5.35 -23.80
N VAL A 194 11.67 -4.42 -22.85
CA VAL A 194 10.69 -3.34 -22.76
C VAL A 194 10.98 -2.28 -23.82
N SER A 195 9.93 -1.74 -24.43
CA SER A 195 9.98 -0.62 -25.37
C SER A 195 9.91 0.71 -24.60
N LEU A 196 10.92 1.57 -24.78
CA LEU A 196 10.97 2.89 -24.12
C LEU A 196 10.21 3.96 -24.92
N ASP A 197 10.16 3.81 -26.26
CA ASP A 197 9.58 4.78 -27.20
C ASP A 197 8.14 5.19 -26.86
N LYS A 198 7.39 4.28 -26.20
CA LYS A 198 5.99 4.51 -25.83
C LYS A 198 5.83 5.51 -24.69
N LEU A 199 6.79 5.58 -23.78
CA LEU A 199 6.79 6.58 -22.73
C LEU A 199 7.21 7.95 -23.23
N ASP A 200 8.10 8.01 -24.22
CA ASP A 200 8.42 9.27 -24.89
C ASP A 200 7.17 9.86 -25.56
N GLN A 201 6.36 9.01 -26.20
CA GLN A 201 5.05 9.41 -26.75
C GLN A 201 4.09 9.90 -25.65
N ALA A 202 4.05 9.22 -24.50
CA ALA A 202 3.23 9.61 -23.36
C ALA A 202 3.66 10.97 -22.77
N ALA A 203 4.96 11.25 -22.73
CA ALA A 203 5.49 12.53 -22.27
C ALA A 203 5.13 13.69 -23.22
N CYS A 204 5.09 13.44 -24.54
CA CYS A 204 4.74 14.46 -25.52
C CYS A 204 3.23 14.74 -25.61
N ASP A 205 2.40 13.70 -25.63
CA ASP A 205 0.94 13.83 -25.74
C ASP A 205 0.22 12.78 -24.88
N PRO A 206 0.10 13.03 -23.56
CA PRO A 206 -0.42 12.05 -22.61
C PRO A 206 -1.91 11.74 -22.83
N ALA A 207 -2.71 12.73 -23.24
CA ALA A 207 -4.14 12.51 -23.53
C ALA A 207 -4.33 11.59 -24.74
N ARG A 208 -3.52 11.77 -25.78
CA ARG A 208 -3.52 10.89 -26.95
C ARG A 208 -3.01 9.50 -26.61
N PHE A 209 -1.95 9.39 -25.80
CA PHE A 209 -1.44 8.10 -25.33
C PHE A 209 -2.55 7.28 -24.64
N LEU A 210 -3.29 7.88 -23.70
CA LEU A 210 -4.43 7.22 -23.04
C LEU A 210 -5.53 6.82 -24.03
N ALA A 211 -5.87 7.70 -24.97
CA ALA A 211 -6.89 7.43 -25.99
C ALA A 211 -6.49 6.30 -26.94
N ASP A 212 -5.23 6.27 -27.38
CA ASP A 212 -4.68 5.25 -28.28
C ASP A 212 -4.57 3.89 -27.57
N HIS A 213 -4.16 3.87 -26.29
CA HIS A 213 -4.13 2.64 -25.49
C HIS A 213 -5.53 2.02 -25.34
N TYR A 214 -6.52 2.83 -24.98
CA TYR A 214 -7.91 2.37 -24.86
C TYR A 214 -8.47 1.93 -26.22
N ALA A 215 -8.25 2.70 -27.29
CA ALA A 215 -8.73 2.36 -28.62
C ALA A 215 -8.16 1.01 -29.09
N ARG A 216 -6.88 0.73 -28.82
CA ARG A 216 -6.26 -0.57 -29.11
C ARG A 216 -6.97 -1.73 -28.41
N GLU A 217 -7.31 -1.57 -27.13
CA GLU A 217 -8.06 -2.60 -26.37
C GLU A 217 -9.46 -2.81 -26.98
N ILE A 218 -10.17 -1.73 -27.29
CA ILE A 218 -11.50 -1.80 -27.91
C ILE A 218 -11.45 -2.47 -29.29
N HIS A 219 -10.47 -2.15 -30.12
CA HIS A 219 -10.29 -2.77 -31.43
C HIS A 219 -10.04 -4.27 -31.31
N ALA A 220 -9.17 -4.70 -30.40
CA ALA A 220 -8.93 -6.13 -30.19
C ALA A 220 -10.18 -6.85 -29.66
N LEU A 221 -10.99 -6.21 -28.81
CA LEU A 221 -12.26 -6.76 -28.33
C LEU A 221 -13.34 -6.83 -29.42
N LEU A 222 -13.32 -5.91 -30.40
CA LEU A 222 -14.16 -5.98 -31.59
C LEU A 222 -13.76 -7.17 -32.48
N GLU A 223 -12.46 -7.33 -32.75
CA GLU A 223 -11.93 -8.44 -33.57
C GLU A 223 -12.26 -9.81 -32.97
N GLN A 224 -12.20 -9.92 -31.64
CA GLN A 224 -12.56 -11.13 -30.91
C GLN A 224 -14.08 -11.36 -30.76
N GLY A 225 -14.91 -10.43 -31.26
CA GLY A 225 -16.37 -10.53 -31.25
C GLY A 225 -17.03 -10.27 -29.89
N TRP A 226 -16.31 -9.71 -28.92
CA TRP A 226 -16.88 -9.31 -27.62
C TRP A 226 -17.74 -8.06 -27.74
N LEU A 227 -17.34 -7.16 -28.64
CA LEU A 227 -18.02 -5.90 -28.93
C LEU A 227 -18.60 -5.91 -30.35
N ARG A 228 -19.52 -4.98 -30.62
CA ARG A 228 -20.08 -4.71 -31.95
C ARG A 228 -20.02 -3.21 -32.24
N PRO A 229 -19.66 -2.81 -33.47
CA PRO A 229 -19.62 -1.41 -33.84
C PRO A 229 -21.03 -0.81 -33.90
N GLU A 230 -21.17 0.43 -33.43
CA GLU A 230 -22.38 1.27 -33.52
C GLU A 230 -21.94 2.71 -33.85
N GLY A 231 -21.64 2.97 -35.13
CA GLY A 231 -21.12 4.26 -35.59
C GLY A 231 -19.77 4.59 -34.96
N LYS A 232 -19.69 5.70 -34.21
CA LYS A 232 -18.47 6.12 -33.46
C LYS A 232 -18.33 5.44 -32.08
N ARG A 233 -19.25 4.57 -31.73
CA ARG A 233 -19.30 3.85 -30.46
C ARG A 233 -19.28 2.35 -30.70
N VAL A 234 -19.08 1.61 -29.63
CA VAL A 234 -19.18 0.16 -29.57
C VAL A 234 -20.16 -0.25 -28.50
N ARG A 235 -20.87 -1.34 -28.75
CA ARG A 235 -21.78 -1.99 -27.81
C ARG A 235 -21.27 -3.36 -27.46
N LEU A 236 -21.73 -3.87 -26.32
CA LEU A 236 -21.55 -5.29 -26.00
C LEU A 236 -22.26 -6.16 -27.04
N SER A 237 -21.59 -7.23 -27.47
CA SER A 237 -22.26 -8.35 -28.12
C SER A 237 -23.15 -9.09 -27.10
N TRP A 238 -24.06 -9.94 -27.57
CA TRP A 238 -24.82 -10.84 -26.69
C TRP A 238 -23.91 -11.69 -25.79
N ARG A 239 -22.83 -12.25 -26.35
CA ARG A 239 -21.82 -13.01 -25.61
C ARG A 239 -21.12 -12.14 -24.56
N GLY A 240 -20.72 -10.92 -24.93
CA GLY A 240 -20.07 -9.98 -24.03
C GLY A 240 -20.97 -9.51 -22.89
N ALA A 241 -22.26 -9.29 -23.17
CA ALA A 241 -23.24 -8.92 -22.15
C ALA A 241 -23.53 -10.06 -21.18
N ILE A 242 -23.78 -11.28 -21.67
CA ILE A 242 -24.02 -12.45 -20.82
C ILE A 242 -22.81 -12.70 -19.92
N LEU A 243 -21.60 -12.81 -20.49
CA LEU A 243 -20.41 -13.13 -19.71
C LEU A 243 -19.96 -11.96 -18.83
N GLY A 244 -20.13 -10.72 -19.28
CA GLY A 244 -19.81 -9.54 -18.47
C GLY A 244 -20.70 -9.42 -17.24
N VAL A 245 -22.02 -9.57 -17.40
CA VAL A 245 -22.97 -9.54 -16.29
C VAL A 245 -22.75 -10.75 -15.37
N TRP A 246 -22.55 -11.95 -15.93
CA TRP A 246 -22.26 -13.15 -15.14
C TRP A 246 -21.05 -12.98 -14.23
N ARG A 247 -19.96 -12.39 -14.73
CA ARG A 247 -18.73 -12.16 -13.94
C ARG A 247 -18.90 -11.10 -12.86
N GLN A 248 -19.83 -10.16 -13.03
CA GLN A 248 -20.06 -9.04 -12.11
C GLN A 248 -21.28 -9.22 -11.20
N ALA A 249 -22.08 -10.25 -11.43
CA ALA A 249 -23.27 -10.55 -10.63
C ALA A 249 -22.90 -11.12 -9.26
N TRP A 250 -23.65 -10.75 -8.23
CA TRP A 250 -23.55 -11.40 -6.92
C TRP A 250 -24.24 -12.78 -6.98
N PRO A 251 -23.66 -13.84 -6.38
CA PRO A 251 -22.46 -13.86 -5.53
C PRO A 251 -21.13 -14.10 -6.28
N LEU A 252 -21.17 -14.25 -7.61
CA LEU A 252 -20.02 -14.66 -8.41
C LEU A 252 -18.92 -13.61 -8.49
N ALA A 253 -19.24 -12.32 -8.44
CA ALA A 253 -18.26 -11.24 -8.56
C ALA A 253 -17.12 -11.35 -7.53
N GLY A 254 -17.46 -11.63 -6.26
CA GLY A 254 -16.48 -11.81 -5.20
C GLY A 254 -15.66 -13.09 -5.39
N LEU A 255 -16.28 -14.17 -5.85
CA LEU A 255 -15.61 -15.43 -6.15
C LEU A 255 -14.64 -15.27 -7.33
N HIS A 256 -15.05 -14.59 -8.40
CA HIS A 256 -14.20 -14.29 -9.54
C HIS A 256 -13.04 -13.39 -9.16
N SER A 257 -13.28 -12.32 -8.40
CA SER A 257 -12.22 -11.43 -7.91
C SER A 257 -11.18 -12.21 -7.09
N ARG A 258 -11.62 -13.11 -6.18
CA ARG A 258 -10.71 -13.99 -5.42
C ARG A 258 -9.97 -14.98 -6.31
N ALA A 259 -10.66 -15.62 -7.26
CA ALA A 259 -10.05 -16.59 -8.16
C ALA A 259 -9.01 -15.96 -9.09
N VAL A 260 -9.28 -14.75 -9.60
CA VAL A 260 -8.31 -13.99 -10.40
C VAL A 260 -7.11 -13.61 -9.55
N ASN A 261 -7.32 -13.08 -8.34
CA ASN A 261 -6.24 -12.74 -7.42
C ASN A 261 -5.35 -13.96 -7.09
N HIS A 262 -5.96 -15.09 -6.75
CA HIS A 262 -5.22 -16.34 -6.49
C HIS A 262 -4.44 -16.81 -7.72
N ARG A 263 -5.03 -16.73 -8.91
CA ARG A 263 -4.34 -17.06 -10.15
C ARG A 263 -3.15 -16.12 -10.42
N SER A 264 -3.30 -14.83 -10.14
CA SER A 264 -2.21 -13.85 -10.23
C SER A 264 -1.08 -14.21 -9.26
N GLN A 265 -1.41 -14.56 -8.01
CA GLN A 265 -0.42 -14.97 -7.01
C GLN A 265 0.30 -16.27 -7.40
N GLN A 266 -0.42 -17.25 -7.95
CA GLN A 266 0.18 -18.48 -8.49
C GLN A 266 1.15 -18.17 -9.64
N LEU A 267 0.76 -17.29 -10.56
CA LEU A 267 1.63 -16.86 -11.65
C LEU A 267 2.90 -16.18 -11.11
N LEU A 268 2.78 -15.31 -10.10
CA LEU A 268 3.93 -14.68 -9.47
C LEU A 268 4.87 -15.70 -8.82
N ALA A 269 4.31 -16.71 -8.14
CA ALA A 269 5.09 -17.79 -7.54
C ALA A 269 5.85 -18.63 -8.58
N GLU A 270 5.30 -18.83 -9.79
CA GLU A 270 6.02 -19.49 -10.90
C GLU A 270 7.29 -18.73 -11.31
N TYR A 271 7.32 -17.41 -11.12
CA TYR A 271 8.50 -16.56 -11.35
C TYR A 271 9.31 -16.28 -10.07
N GLY A 272 9.03 -16.98 -8.97
CA GLY A 272 9.75 -16.82 -7.69
C GLY A 272 9.42 -15.53 -6.93
N ILE A 273 8.30 -14.87 -7.26
CA ILE A 273 7.85 -13.65 -6.60
C ILE A 273 6.78 -14.00 -5.57
N ASP A 274 7.08 -13.79 -4.28
CA ASP A 274 6.12 -13.98 -3.21
C ASP A 274 5.24 -12.75 -3.03
N ALA A 275 3.99 -12.84 -3.50
CA ALA A 275 3.01 -11.77 -3.36
C ALA A 275 2.57 -11.55 -1.90
N THR A 276 2.70 -12.54 -1.03
CA THR A 276 2.21 -12.45 0.36
C THR A 276 3.04 -11.49 1.21
N ALA A 277 4.31 -11.29 0.84
CA ALA A 277 5.20 -10.29 1.43
C ALA A 277 4.74 -8.83 1.19
N PHE A 278 3.77 -8.61 0.29
CA PHE A 278 3.25 -7.29 -0.08
C PHE A 278 1.81 -7.04 0.40
N ILE A 279 1.30 -7.90 1.29
CA ILE A 279 -0.05 -7.82 1.83
C ILE A 279 0.03 -7.55 3.33
N GLY A 280 -0.81 -6.64 3.84
CA GLY A 280 -0.92 -6.36 5.27
C GLY A 280 -0.83 -4.88 5.61
N ALA A 281 -0.40 -4.60 6.84
CA ALA A 281 -0.15 -3.25 7.32
C ALA A 281 1.10 -2.65 6.67
N ALA A 282 1.13 -1.32 6.52
CA ALA A 282 2.21 -0.60 5.86
C ALA A 282 3.60 -0.96 6.42
N ALA A 283 3.74 -0.98 7.75
CA ALA A 283 4.96 -1.33 8.46
C ALA A 283 5.48 -2.76 8.20
N GLY A 284 4.60 -3.68 7.76
CA GLY A 284 4.99 -5.05 7.43
C GLY A 284 5.33 -5.26 5.96
N ILE A 285 5.01 -4.30 5.08
CA ILE A 285 5.22 -4.42 3.64
C ILE A 285 6.58 -3.81 3.29
N VAL A 286 7.49 -4.60 2.73
CA VAL A 286 8.80 -4.13 2.29
C VAL A 286 8.73 -3.66 0.84
N VAL A 287 9.12 -2.41 0.58
CA VAL A 287 9.06 -1.79 -0.76
C VAL A 287 10.43 -1.50 -1.38
N ASP A 288 11.49 -1.44 -0.58
CA ASP A 288 12.85 -1.27 -1.10
C ASP A 288 13.86 -2.01 -0.21
N ARG A 289 14.92 -2.53 -0.81
CA ARG A 289 16.05 -3.18 -0.12
C ARG A 289 17.35 -2.70 -0.74
N ARG A 290 18.24 -2.18 0.09
CA ARG A 290 19.54 -1.64 -0.34
C ARG A 290 20.67 -2.26 0.46
N PRO A 291 21.78 -2.66 -0.18
CA PRO A 291 22.97 -3.04 0.55
C PRO A 291 23.54 -1.83 1.28
N LEU A 292 24.06 -2.06 2.48
CA LEU A 292 24.84 -1.06 3.20
C LEU A 292 26.14 -0.77 2.44
N PRO A 293 26.57 0.50 2.36
CA PRO A 293 27.83 0.84 1.74
C PRO A 293 28.98 0.13 2.48
N ALA A 294 29.89 -0.50 1.73
CA ALA A 294 30.98 -1.33 2.24
C ALA A 294 32.01 -0.60 3.15
N GLN A 295 31.86 0.72 3.32
CA GLN A 295 32.70 1.57 4.16
C GLN A 295 32.02 1.99 5.48
N ALA A 296 30.82 1.48 5.78
CA ALA A 296 30.17 1.75 7.06
C ALA A 296 31.06 1.23 8.19
N THR A 297 31.57 2.14 9.02
CA THR A 297 32.09 1.87 10.37
C THR A 297 31.13 0.93 11.10
N PRO A 298 31.61 0.09 12.04
CA PRO A 298 30.71 -0.81 12.76
C PRO A 298 29.53 -0.02 13.30
N LEU A 299 28.33 -0.35 12.81
CA LEU A 299 27.06 0.29 13.14
C LEU A 299 26.65 -0.16 14.55
N ALA A 300 27.45 0.26 15.53
CA ALA A 300 27.27 -0.08 16.95
C ALA A 300 26.40 0.94 17.68
N THR A 301 26.15 2.11 17.05
CA THR A 301 25.41 3.21 17.65
C THR A 301 24.25 3.66 16.76
N VAL A 302 23.24 4.24 17.39
CA VAL A 302 22.01 4.69 16.75
C VAL A 302 22.29 5.88 15.85
N SER A 303 23.20 6.74 16.30
CA SER A 303 23.65 7.90 15.53
C SER A 303 24.37 7.48 14.24
N ALA A 304 25.27 6.47 14.30
CA ALA A 304 25.94 5.94 13.11
C ALA A 304 24.96 5.25 12.14
N GLY A 305 23.99 4.51 12.68
CA GLY A 305 22.89 3.94 11.88
C GLY A 305 22.06 5.02 11.19
N TYR A 306 21.74 6.11 11.89
CA TYR A 306 20.97 7.20 11.33
C TYR A 306 21.70 7.91 10.19
N GLU A 307 23.02 8.08 10.26
CA GLU A 307 23.81 8.65 9.15
C GLU A 307 23.67 7.82 7.86
N SER A 308 23.50 6.50 7.99
CA SER A 308 23.28 5.59 6.85
C SER A 308 21.83 5.63 6.34
N VAL A 309 20.87 5.82 7.23
CA VAL A 309 19.43 5.84 6.94
C VAL A 309 18.96 7.18 6.38
N TRP A 310 19.54 8.29 6.84
CA TRP A 310 19.11 9.65 6.53
C TRP A 310 19.07 9.98 5.03
N PRO A 311 20.05 9.61 4.19
CA PRO A 311 19.97 9.84 2.75
C PRO A 311 18.79 9.12 2.09
N VAL A 312 18.44 7.93 2.57
CA VAL A 312 17.30 7.15 2.07
C VAL A 312 15.98 7.80 2.50
N ALA A 313 15.86 8.22 3.76
CA ALA A 313 14.69 8.93 4.24
C ALA A 313 14.41 10.19 3.42
N ARG A 314 15.45 11.01 3.15
CA ARG A 314 15.33 12.22 2.32
C ARG A 314 14.95 11.96 0.86
N GLN A 315 15.31 10.81 0.32
CA GLN A 315 14.88 10.43 -1.03
C GLN A 315 13.39 10.10 -1.06
N ILE A 316 12.85 9.50 0.01
CA ILE A 316 11.44 9.15 0.13
C ILE A 316 10.62 10.41 0.37
N ASP A 317 11.01 11.20 1.38
CA ASP A 317 10.39 12.48 1.70
C ASP A 317 11.43 13.45 2.27
N LEU A 318 11.58 14.59 1.60
CA LEU A 318 12.51 15.65 1.98
C LEU A 318 12.15 16.32 3.31
N GLN A 319 10.89 16.23 3.74
CA GLN A 319 10.36 16.88 4.94
C GLN A 319 10.11 15.90 6.09
N ALA A 320 10.38 14.61 5.88
CA ALA A 320 10.20 13.61 6.92
C ALA A 320 11.12 13.88 8.11
N ILE A 321 10.53 13.80 9.30
CA ILE A 321 11.22 13.91 10.59
C ILE A 321 11.31 12.54 11.25
N LEU A 322 12.38 12.32 12.01
CA LEU A 322 12.53 11.13 12.82
C LEU A 322 11.58 11.21 14.03
N GLU A 323 10.66 10.26 14.14
CA GLU A 323 9.67 10.18 15.22
C GLU A 323 10.15 9.28 16.37
N THR A 324 10.68 8.10 16.04
CA THR A 324 11.18 7.14 17.03
C THR A 324 12.24 6.24 16.42
N VAL A 325 13.09 5.67 17.29
CA VAL A 325 14.00 4.59 16.93
C VAL A 325 13.73 3.41 17.84
N VAL A 326 13.47 2.23 17.27
CA VAL A 326 13.30 0.98 18.02
C VAL A 326 14.41 0.02 17.63
N ILE A 327 15.02 -0.63 18.60
CA ILE A 327 16.19 -1.49 18.40
C ILE A 327 15.87 -2.83 19.00
N GLU A 328 15.94 -3.88 18.19
CA GLU A 328 15.87 -5.25 18.67
C GLU A 328 17.22 -5.65 19.26
N LEU A 329 17.21 -6.12 20.50
CA LEU A 329 18.39 -6.56 21.22
C LEU A 329 18.46 -8.09 21.19
N GLY A 330 19.68 -8.62 21.23
CA GLY A 330 19.86 -10.04 21.45
C GLY A 330 21.27 -10.37 21.89
N ARG A 331 21.52 -11.62 22.22
CA ARG A 331 22.86 -12.08 22.59
C ARG A 331 23.64 -12.54 21.36
N ASP A 332 24.92 -12.21 21.32
CA ASP A 332 25.90 -12.75 20.37
C ASP A 332 26.40 -14.14 20.80
N GLU A 333 27.34 -14.72 20.05
CA GLU A 333 27.93 -16.03 20.36
C GLU A 333 28.72 -16.04 21.68
N ALA A 334 29.16 -14.89 22.16
CA ALA A 334 29.84 -14.71 23.43
C ALA A 334 28.88 -14.42 24.60
N GLY A 335 27.57 -14.36 24.35
CA GLY A 335 26.54 -14.06 25.34
C GLY A 335 26.39 -12.57 25.67
N ILE A 336 27.09 -11.69 24.93
CA ILE A 336 27.05 -10.24 25.08
C ILE A 336 25.83 -9.70 24.35
N ILE A 337 25.14 -8.74 24.97
CA ILE A 337 23.96 -8.10 24.39
C ILE A 337 24.42 -7.12 23.30
N VAL A 338 23.91 -7.33 22.09
CA VAL A 338 24.23 -6.55 20.91
C VAL A 338 22.94 -6.15 20.17
N PRO A 339 22.93 -4.99 19.49
CA PRO A 339 21.87 -4.62 18.57
C PRO A 339 21.76 -5.62 17.41
N ARG A 340 20.55 -6.05 17.08
CA ARG A 340 20.26 -6.94 15.94
C ARG A 340 19.68 -6.19 14.74
N GLU A 341 18.67 -5.38 14.99
CA GLU A 341 17.99 -4.59 13.97
C GLU A 341 17.66 -3.22 14.55
N PHE A 342 17.85 -2.16 13.76
CA PHE A 342 17.45 -0.80 14.11
C PHE A 342 16.29 -0.40 13.19
N ARG A 343 15.15 -0.04 13.76
CA ARG A 343 14.00 0.51 13.06
C ARG A 343 13.91 2.00 13.31
N TYR A 344 14.06 2.80 12.26
CA TYR A 344 13.88 4.24 12.29
C TYR A 344 12.52 4.58 11.71
N SER A 345 11.63 5.12 12.52
CA SER A 345 10.29 5.54 12.09
C SER A 345 10.28 7.02 11.77
N PHE A 346 9.83 7.32 10.55
CA PHE A 346 9.74 8.68 10.04
C PHE A 346 8.29 9.09 9.89
N ARG A 347 8.03 10.36 10.17
CA ARG A 347 6.73 11.00 9.96
C ARG A 347 6.92 12.25 9.13
N GLY A 348 6.11 12.39 8.09
CA GLY A 348 6.06 13.56 7.24
C GLY A 348 4.68 14.23 7.30
N ARG A 349 4.67 15.50 6.91
CA ARG A 349 3.45 16.33 6.89
C ARG A 349 3.47 17.22 5.66
N ALA A 350 2.34 17.30 4.98
CA ALA A 350 2.13 18.21 3.87
C ALA A 350 0.82 18.96 4.05
N ASP A 351 0.91 20.26 4.32
CA ASP A 351 -0.25 21.14 4.43
C ASP A 351 -0.58 21.79 3.08
N ARG A 352 -1.86 21.81 2.73
CA ARG A 352 -2.37 22.52 1.55
C ARG A 352 -3.41 23.54 1.98
N LEU A 353 -2.95 24.77 2.22
CA LEU A 353 -3.77 25.90 2.65
C LEU A 353 -4.98 26.13 1.74
N GLU A 354 -4.79 26.13 0.42
CA GLU A 354 -5.87 26.38 -0.55
C GLU A 354 -7.03 25.38 -0.44
N ARG A 355 -6.74 24.17 0.02
CA ARG A 355 -7.72 23.09 0.19
C ARG A 355 -8.13 22.89 1.65
N ARG A 356 -7.40 23.49 2.59
CA ARG A 356 -7.49 23.25 4.05
C ARG A 356 -7.40 21.76 4.38
N ILE A 357 -6.46 21.10 3.72
CA ILE A 357 -6.16 19.69 3.92
C ILE A 357 -4.76 19.56 4.47
N ARG A 358 -4.63 18.79 5.54
CA ARG A 358 -3.35 18.30 6.04
C ARG A 358 -3.23 16.84 5.67
N ARG A 359 -2.10 16.45 5.08
CA ARG A 359 -1.73 15.05 4.87
C ARG A 359 -0.62 14.68 5.84
N ILE A 360 -0.78 13.52 6.46
CA ILE A 360 0.17 12.94 7.40
C ILE A 360 0.56 11.58 6.84
N HIS A 361 1.84 11.27 6.86
CA HIS A 361 2.33 9.99 6.39
C HIS A 361 3.50 9.51 7.23
N SER A 362 3.63 8.19 7.35
CA SER A 362 4.70 7.57 8.12
C SER A 362 5.26 6.35 7.40
N PHE A 363 6.54 6.10 7.60
CA PHE A 363 7.23 4.95 7.05
C PHE A 363 8.41 4.58 7.93
N ASP A 364 8.84 3.32 7.83
CA ASP A 364 9.98 2.81 8.58
C ASP A 364 11.14 2.49 7.66
N ILE A 365 12.36 2.70 8.17
CA ILE A 365 13.58 2.17 7.58
C ILE A 365 14.23 1.25 8.61
N LEU A 366 14.33 -0.03 8.25
CA LEU A 366 14.99 -1.05 9.04
C LEU A 366 16.43 -1.21 8.57
N LEU A 367 17.34 -1.24 9.52
CA LEU A 367 18.76 -1.43 9.33
C LEU A 367 19.15 -2.73 10.03
N ASP A 368 19.57 -3.72 9.25
CA ASP A 368 20.17 -4.96 9.74
C ASP A 368 21.68 -4.91 9.47
N PRO A 369 22.50 -4.60 10.51
CA PRO A 369 23.95 -4.54 10.36
C PRO A 369 24.57 -5.91 10.03
N LYS A 370 23.94 -7.01 10.48
CA LYS A 370 24.47 -8.36 10.30
C LYS A 370 24.25 -8.85 8.87
N ALA A 371 23.06 -8.60 8.32
CA ALA A 371 22.76 -8.89 6.92
C ALA A 371 23.39 -7.86 5.97
N GLY A 372 23.81 -6.70 6.48
CA GLY A 372 24.37 -5.65 5.64
C GLY A 372 23.31 -4.92 4.81
N LEU A 373 22.09 -4.79 5.33
CA LEU A 373 20.91 -4.37 4.55
C LEU A 373 20.13 -3.22 5.20
N LEU A 374 19.64 -2.33 4.34
CA LEU A 374 18.65 -1.32 4.63
C LEU A 374 17.34 -1.71 3.93
N THR A 375 16.24 -1.72 4.67
CA THR A 375 14.92 -2.09 4.18
C THR A 375 13.95 -0.94 4.43
N VAL A 376 13.17 -0.58 3.43
CA VAL A 376 12.15 0.48 3.52
C VAL A 376 10.77 -0.16 3.51
N THR A 377 9.89 0.28 4.40
CA THR A 377 8.49 -0.19 4.45
C THR A 377 7.55 0.66 3.60
N ALA A 378 6.37 0.14 3.31
CA ALA A 378 5.30 0.91 2.70
C ALA A 378 4.90 2.07 3.62
N MET A 379 4.39 3.13 3.00
CA MET A 379 4.05 4.36 3.71
C MET A 379 2.58 4.35 4.10
N ASP A 380 2.31 4.54 5.39
CA ASP A 380 0.96 4.78 5.87
C ASP A 380 0.57 6.24 5.58
N ARG A 381 -0.70 6.48 5.24
CA ARG A 381 -1.17 7.79 4.77
C ARG A 381 -2.55 8.09 5.34
N GLU A 382 -2.63 9.25 5.97
CA GLU A 382 -3.85 9.79 6.55
C GLU A 382 -4.02 11.24 6.10
N PHE A 383 -5.25 11.74 6.17
CA PHE A 383 -5.51 13.15 5.92
C PHE A 383 -6.60 13.68 6.85
N GLU A 384 -6.44 14.95 7.20
CA GLU A 384 -7.41 15.73 7.93
C GLU A 384 -7.87 16.89 7.04
N ARG A 385 -9.14 17.25 7.12
CA ARG A 385 -9.73 18.34 6.35
C ARG A 385 -10.50 19.24 7.29
N ALA A 386 -10.26 20.54 7.19
CA ALA A 386 -11.07 21.55 7.85
C ALA A 386 -12.16 22.09 6.90
N ASP A 387 -13.34 22.34 7.47
CA ASP A 387 -14.52 22.87 6.78
C ASP A 387 -14.45 24.40 6.62
N ASP A 388 -13.82 25.10 7.56
CA ASP A 388 -13.64 26.55 7.57
C ASP A 388 -12.20 27.01 7.92
N GLU A 389 -11.94 28.31 7.85
CA GLU A 389 -10.63 28.88 8.14
C GLU A 389 -10.28 28.83 9.64
N ALA A 390 -11.28 28.91 10.53
CA ALA A 390 -11.06 28.84 11.96
C ALA A 390 -10.65 27.43 12.38
N GLU A 391 -11.38 26.42 11.91
CA GLU A 391 -11.02 25.02 12.09
C GLU A 391 -9.66 24.71 11.46
N TRP A 392 -9.32 25.31 10.32
CA TRP A 392 -7.99 25.15 9.74
C TRP A 392 -6.88 25.74 10.62
N LEU A 393 -7.09 26.91 11.20
CA LEU A 393 -6.16 27.53 12.15
C LEU A 393 -6.04 26.70 13.43
N GLU A 394 -7.15 26.16 13.95
CA GLU A 394 -7.15 25.23 15.08
C GLU A 394 -6.39 23.95 14.73
N LEU A 395 -6.62 23.39 13.54
CA LEU A 395 -5.93 22.20 13.07
C LEU A 395 -4.43 22.45 12.98
N ILE A 396 -4.00 23.56 12.37
CA ILE A 396 -2.59 24.00 12.32
C ILE A 396 -2.01 24.18 13.73
N ALA A 397 -2.76 24.79 14.64
CA ALA A 397 -2.33 25.08 16.01
C ALA A 397 -2.29 23.82 16.89
N ALA A 398 -3.20 22.87 16.66
CA ALA A 398 -3.21 21.50 17.16
C ALA A 398 -2.11 20.70 16.46
N MET A 399 -0.88 21.14 16.69
CA MET A 399 0.30 20.33 16.44
C MET A 399 0.13 19.02 17.22
N PRO A 400 0.38 17.85 16.62
CA PRO A 400 0.88 16.76 17.43
C PRO A 400 2.20 17.28 18.00
N THR A 401 2.26 17.43 19.32
CA THR A 401 3.38 17.92 20.13
C THR A 401 4.66 17.07 20.02
N GLN A 402 4.74 16.16 19.06
CA GLN A 402 5.93 15.35 18.83
C GLN A 402 6.99 16.21 18.16
N LEU A 403 7.83 16.80 19.00
CA LEU A 403 9.13 17.30 18.59
C LEU A 403 9.89 16.17 17.86
N PRO A 404 10.71 16.47 16.86
CA PRO A 404 11.50 15.46 16.19
C PRO A 404 12.57 14.91 17.14
N VAL A 405 12.79 13.59 17.11
CA VAL A 405 13.95 12.99 17.79
C VAL A 405 15.21 13.52 17.13
N ARG A 406 16.02 14.27 17.89
CA ARG A 406 17.27 14.86 17.40
C ARG A 406 18.44 14.03 17.89
N LEU A 407 19.16 13.41 16.96
CA LEU A 407 20.41 12.72 17.24
C LEU A 407 21.55 13.73 17.10
N GLY A 408 22.09 14.18 18.23
CA GLY A 408 23.19 15.14 18.27
C GLY A 408 24.32 14.66 19.19
N PRO A 409 25.48 15.34 19.20
CA PRO A 409 26.64 14.93 20.00
C PRO A 409 26.41 14.97 21.52
N TRP A 410 25.28 15.53 21.97
CA TRP A 410 24.84 15.55 23.36
C TRP A 410 24.06 14.29 23.77
N LEU A 411 23.71 13.44 22.81
CA LEU A 411 22.96 12.21 23.04
C LEU A 411 23.87 11.17 23.71
N ASN A 412 23.45 10.66 24.86
CA ASN A 412 23.97 9.40 25.37
C ASN A 412 23.33 8.28 24.53
N ASP A 413 24.12 7.74 23.60
CA ASP A 413 23.69 6.70 22.68
C ASP A 413 23.52 5.35 23.41
N LEU A 414 23.01 4.34 22.70
CA LEU A 414 22.62 3.06 23.28
C LEU A 414 23.78 2.39 24.02
N ASP A 415 25.00 2.44 23.48
CA ASP A 415 26.20 1.87 24.07
C ASP A 415 26.52 2.44 25.47
N THR A 416 26.14 3.69 25.71
CA THR A 416 26.37 4.43 26.95
C THR A 416 25.26 4.16 27.96
N VAL A 417 24.00 4.10 27.52
CA VAL A 417 22.85 3.92 28.43
C VAL A 417 22.55 2.45 28.76
N LEU A 418 22.85 1.53 27.84
CA LEU A 418 22.50 0.12 27.96
C LEU A 418 23.12 -0.56 29.20
N PRO A 419 24.41 -0.36 29.56
CA PRO A 419 24.97 -0.94 30.78
C PRO A 419 24.24 -0.48 32.05
N THR A 420 23.87 0.81 32.10
CA THR A 420 23.12 1.40 33.22
C THR A 420 21.71 0.82 33.30
N ALA A 421 21.03 0.70 32.15
CA ALA A 421 19.69 0.11 32.06
C ALA A 421 19.69 -1.36 32.50
N LEU A 422 20.62 -2.17 32.02
CA LEU A 422 20.74 -3.60 32.37
C LEU A 422 21.04 -3.79 33.85
N LYS A 423 21.94 -2.97 34.41
CA LYS A 423 22.22 -2.98 35.86
C LYS A 423 20.97 -2.65 36.66
N ALA A 424 20.18 -1.67 36.20
CA ALA A 424 18.92 -1.33 36.82
C ALA A 424 17.94 -2.52 36.72
N LEU A 425 17.64 -3.03 35.52
CA LEU A 425 16.71 -4.14 35.30
C LEU A 425 17.04 -5.38 36.15
N ASN A 426 18.31 -5.77 36.21
CA ASN A 426 18.77 -6.96 36.93
C ASN A 426 18.77 -6.80 38.46
N ALA A 427 18.57 -5.59 39.00
CA ALA A 427 18.53 -5.37 40.44
C ALA A 427 17.30 -5.99 41.12
N ASP A 428 16.19 -6.23 40.40
CA ASP A 428 14.92 -6.68 41.01
C ASP A 428 14.55 -8.15 40.73
N ALA A 429 15.10 -8.81 39.69
CA ALA A 429 14.53 -10.07 39.19
C ALA A 429 15.53 -11.17 38.76
N GLY A 430 16.85 -10.95 38.82
CA GLY A 430 17.83 -11.91 38.26
C GLY A 430 18.06 -11.70 36.75
N ASP A 431 18.63 -12.71 36.07
CA ASP A 431 19.12 -12.64 34.67
C ASP A 431 17.94 -12.45 33.69
N ASN A 432 17.55 -11.19 33.47
CA ASN A 432 16.49 -10.82 32.52
C ASN A 432 17.00 -10.89 31.09
N GLU A 433 16.12 -11.23 30.16
CA GLU A 433 16.43 -11.25 28.73
C GLU A 433 16.03 -9.91 28.10
N PRO A 434 16.99 -9.04 27.72
CA PRO A 434 16.68 -7.79 27.05
C PRO A 434 16.12 -8.06 25.66
N ASP A 435 15.06 -7.32 25.33
CA ASP A 435 14.26 -7.54 24.12
C ASP A 435 14.41 -6.37 23.16
N SER A 436 14.16 -5.15 23.65
CA SER A 436 14.19 -3.97 22.81
C SER A 436 14.64 -2.71 23.55
N ALA A 437 15.15 -1.75 22.80
CA ALA A 437 15.41 -0.39 23.25
C ALA A 437 14.76 0.62 22.30
N SER A 438 14.00 1.55 22.85
CA SER A 438 13.25 2.56 22.09
C SER A 438 13.70 3.97 22.48
N LEU A 439 13.98 4.82 21.49
CA LEU A 439 14.29 6.23 21.65
C LEU A 439 13.11 7.05 21.13
N TYR A 440 12.48 7.80 22.02
CA TYR A 440 11.29 8.60 21.72
C TYR A 440 11.32 9.92 22.49
N ILE A 441 10.31 10.76 22.24
CA ILE A 441 10.07 11.98 23.01
C ILE A 441 8.89 11.75 23.95
N ASP A 442 9.09 11.99 25.24
CA ASP A 442 8.04 11.87 26.25
C ASP A 442 7.04 13.04 26.21
N GLU A 443 6.01 12.98 27.06
CA GLU A 443 4.97 14.01 27.15
C GLU A 443 5.53 15.39 27.53
N ASP A 444 6.65 15.43 28.25
CA ASP A 444 7.35 16.65 28.68
C ASP A 444 8.31 17.20 27.60
N GLY A 445 8.43 16.54 26.45
CA GLY A 445 9.30 16.95 25.36
C GLY A 445 10.76 16.55 25.53
N ASN A 446 11.09 15.68 26.50
CA ASN A 446 12.44 15.16 26.70
C ASN A 446 12.67 13.93 25.81
N THR A 447 13.88 13.82 25.26
CA THR A 447 14.30 12.61 24.56
C THR A 447 14.68 11.54 25.58
N CYS A 448 14.03 10.38 25.48
CA CYS A 448 14.09 9.30 26.47
C CYS A 448 14.36 7.96 25.80
N TRP A 449 15.20 7.16 26.44
CA TRP A 449 15.42 5.75 26.15
C TRP A 449 14.49 4.91 27.02
N GLN A 450 13.74 3.99 26.44
CA GLN A 450 13.03 2.93 27.16
C GLN A 450 13.63 1.59 26.77
N ILE A 451 14.18 0.87 27.74
CA ILE A 451 14.76 -0.46 27.55
C ILE A 451 13.79 -1.47 28.16
N VAL A 452 13.38 -2.45 27.36
CA VAL A 452 12.45 -3.52 27.76
C VAL A 452 13.20 -4.84 27.85
N ALA A 453 12.93 -5.59 28.91
CA ALA A 453 13.42 -6.94 29.12
C ALA A 453 12.32 -7.85 29.64
N TRP A 454 12.42 -9.13 29.33
CA TRP A 454 11.51 -10.16 29.84
C TRP A 454 12.13 -10.89 31.01
N THR A 455 11.32 -11.11 32.04
CA THR A 455 11.67 -12.01 33.15
C THR A 455 11.50 -13.47 32.73
N THR A 456 12.09 -14.39 33.49
CA THR A 456 11.88 -15.84 33.30
C THR A 456 10.41 -16.29 33.42
N ASN A 457 9.54 -15.44 33.98
CA ASN A 457 8.11 -15.67 34.12
C ASN A 457 7.28 -14.99 33.02
N ASP A 458 7.92 -14.58 31.92
CA ASP A 458 7.26 -13.97 30.75
C ASP A 458 6.50 -12.67 31.10
N LYS A 459 7.03 -11.92 32.08
CA LYS A 459 6.57 -10.57 32.41
C LYS A 459 7.52 -9.51 31.87
N PRO A 460 7.01 -8.46 31.21
CA PRO A 460 7.84 -7.37 30.71
C PRO A 460 8.20 -6.41 31.85
N LEU A 461 9.49 -6.09 31.91
CA LEU A 461 10.07 -5.03 32.75
C LEU A 461 10.60 -3.94 31.82
N HIS A 462 10.52 -2.68 32.25
CA HIS A 462 11.12 -1.59 31.52
C HIS A 462 11.82 -0.59 32.43
N VAL A 463 12.83 0.07 31.88
CA VAL A 463 13.55 1.19 32.49
C VAL A 463 13.59 2.34 31.49
N ALA A 464 13.16 3.52 31.93
CA ALA A 464 13.26 4.75 31.17
C ALA A 464 14.47 5.57 31.62
N ILE A 465 15.30 6.04 30.69
CA ILE A 465 16.51 6.83 30.93
C ILE A 465 16.45 8.10 30.10
N ASN A 466 16.78 9.24 30.71
CA ASN A 466 16.90 10.49 29.99
C ASN A 466 18.11 10.44 29.05
N ALA A 467 17.88 10.61 27.75
CA ALA A 467 18.91 10.45 26.74
C ALA A 467 19.99 11.55 26.82
N ARG A 468 19.72 12.68 27.47
CA ARG A 468 20.67 13.79 27.63
C ARG A 468 21.51 13.70 28.91
N THR A 469 20.92 13.26 30.02
CA THR A 469 21.62 13.17 31.31
C THR A 469 22.14 11.78 31.63
N GLY A 470 21.62 10.74 30.98
CA GLY A 470 21.91 9.34 31.28
C GLY A 470 21.30 8.84 32.60
N LEU A 471 20.41 9.63 33.21
CA LEU A 471 19.77 9.30 34.49
C LEU A 471 18.48 8.51 34.28
N ILE A 472 18.22 7.56 35.17
CA ILE A 472 16.97 6.79 35.20
C ILE A 472 15.83 7.72 35.63
N ILE A 473 14.79 7.79 34.80
CA ILE A 473 13.58 8.57 35.03
C ILE A 473 12.53 7.69 35.71
N GLU A 474 12.35 6.48 35.20
CA GLU A 474 11.29 5.57 35.64
C GLU A 474 11.75 4.11 35.57
N ARG A 475 11.16 3.30 36.46
CA ARG A 475 11.29 1.85 36.45
C ARG A 475 9.93 1.24 36.74
N GLY A 476 9.48 0.34 35.86
CA GLY A 476 8.16 -0.27 35.96
C GLY A 476 8.15 -1.74 35.53
N GLY A 477 7.20 -2.50 36.07
CA GLY A 477 6.80 -3.82 35.57
C GLY A 477 5.30 -3.80 35.34
N CYS A 478 4.85 -4.32 34.19
CA CYS A 478 3.41 -4.38 33.88
C CYS A 478 2.68 -5.45 34.70
#